data_AF-A0A7W4JUA3-F1
#
_entry.id   AF-A0A7W4JUA3-F1
#
_cell.length_a   1.000
_cell.length_b   1.000
_cell.length_c   1.000
_cell.angle_alpha   90.00
_cell.angle_beta   90.00
_cell.angle_gamma   90.00
#
_symmetry.space_group_name_H-M   'P 1'
#
loop_
_entity.id
_entity.type
_entity.pdbx_description
1 polymer ?
#
loop_
_entity_poly.entity_id
_entity_poly.type
_entity_poly.pdbx_seq_one_letter_code
_entity_poly.pdbx_strand_id
1 'polypeptide(L)'
;MRYLLLAIFPATALAMALMAGTASVMARDRASPVLLSAQAAIDGAPGARLAGYLNFCITNALAAHETTTPLLDSLIRKTGAVPRNHSGNVDYAYGTAGVLRSETANVMRFTDFDIPERRGLCDRATRKAGATS
;
A
#
# COMPACT_ATOMS: atom_id res chain seq x y z
N MET A 1 -60.47 8.81 -30.62
CA MET A 1 -61.22 8.72 -29.35
C MET A 1 -60.25 8.91 -28.19
N ARG A 2 -60.46 9.96 -27.39
CA ARG A 2 -59.78 10.24 -26.12
C ARG A 2 -60.39 9.34 -25.04
N TYR A 3 -59.55 8.70 -24.23
CA TYR A 3 -59.95 8.29 -22.88
C TYR A 3 -58.99 8.89 -21.86
N LEU A 4 -59.47 9.98 -21.28
CA LEU A 4 -59.03 10.55 -20.01
C LEU A 4 -59.64 9.68 -18.91
N LEU A 5 -58.82 9.10 -18.04
CA LEU A 5 -59.27 8.60 -16.73
C LEU A 5 -58.18 8.96 -15.71
N LEU A 6 -58.37 10.14 -15.09
CA LEU A 6 -57.91 10.40 -13.74
C LEU A 6 -58.62 9.42 -12.80
N ALA A 7 -57.86 8.69 -11.98
CA ALA A 7 -58.39 8.10 -10.76
C ALA A 7 -57.39 8.36 -9.62
N ILE A 8 -57.94 8.99 -8.58
CA ILE A 8 -57.30 9.52 -7.39
C ILE A 8 -57.17 8.38 -6.35
N PHE A 9 -56.02 8.38 -5.65
CA PHE A 9 -55.58 7.70 -4.42
C PHE A 9 -56.58 6.84 -3.60
N PRO A 10 -56.05 5.83 -2.88
CA PRO A 10 -55.83 6.10 -1.46
C PRO A 10 -54.40 5.76 -1.00
N ALA A 11 -53.91 6.64 -0.12
CA ALA A 11 -52.74 6.40 0.71
C ALA A 11 -53.01 5.24 1.67
N THR A 12 -52.19 4.19 1.59
CA THR A 12 -52.01 3.23 2.69
C THR A 12 -50.59 3.34 3.18
N ALA A 13 -50.44 4.09 4.27
CA ALA A 13 -49.29 4.02 5.14
C ALA A 13 -49.18 2.60 5.70
N LEU A 14 -48.05 1.95 5.51
CA LEU A 14 -47.63 0.85 6.38
C LEU A 14 -46.16 1.07 6.71
N ALA A 15 -45.97 1.68 7.88
CA ALA A 15 -44.71 1.66 8.60
C ALA A 15 -44.28 0.21 8.78
N MET A 16 -43.07 -0.13 8.35
CA MET A 16 -42.38 -1.28 8.90
C MET A 16 -40.86 -1.12 8.80
N ALA A 17 -40.26 -1.31 9.97
CA ALA A 17 -38.87 -1.68 10.21
C ALA A 17 -37.78 -0.62 9.95
N LEU A 18 -37.61 0.24 10.96
CA LEU A 18 -36.27 0.54 11.47
C LEU A 18 -35.58 -0.81 11.78
N MET A 19 -34.68 -1.27 10.92
CA MET A 19 -33.62 -2.25 11.23
C MET A 19 -32.76 -2.44 9.97
N ALA A 20 -32.07 -1.39 9.54
CA ALA A 20 -31.06 -1.50 8.49
C ALA A 20 -29.79 -0.74 8.93
N GLY A 21 -28.88 -1.50 9.52
CA GLY A 21 -27.45 -1.27 9.34
C GLY A 21 -26.80 -0.18 10.18
N THR A 22 -26.77 -0.35 11.51
CA THR A 22 -25.64 0.17 12.30
C THR A 22 -24.70 -0.97 12.68
N ALA A 23 -24.24 -1.72 11.67
CA ALA A 23 -23.13 -2.65 11.79
C ALA A 23 -21.98 -2.18 10.89
N SER A 24 -21.55 -0.93 11.04
CA SER A 24 -20.36 -0.39 10.36
C SER A 24 -19.53 0.46 11.31
N VAL A 25 -19.40 0.04 12.57
CA VAL A 25 -18.40 0.57 13.50
C VAL A 25 -17.80 -0.65 14.18
N MET A 26 -16.81 -1.28 13.55
CA MET A 26 -15.76 -2.17 14.13
C MET A 26 -14.97 -2.86 12.98
N ALA A 27 -14.48 -2.08 12.01
CA ALA A 27 -13.48 -2.57 11.04
C ALA A 27 -12.28 -1.62 10.95
N ARG A 28 -11.98 -0.94 12.05
CA ARG A 28 -10.75 -0.17 12.18
C ARG A 28 -9.65 -1.08 12.73
N ASP A 29 -8.75 -1.44 11.83
CA ASP A 29 -7.33 -1.69 12.08
C ASP A 29 -6.97 -2.65 13.22
N ARG A 30 -7.16 -3.95 13.00
CA ARG A 30 -6.11 -4.87 13.41
C ARG A 30 -5.39 -5.31 12.15
N ALA A 31 -4.28 -4.64 11.85
CA ALA A 31 -3.34 -5.14 10.86
C ALA A 31 -2.98 -6.58 11.24
N SER A 32 -3.12 -7.50 10.28
CA SER A 32 -2.72 -8.90 10.48
C SER A 32 -1.28 -8.95 11.00
N PRO A 33 -0.91 -9.92 11.86
CA PRO A 33 0.48 -10.11 12.29
C PRO A 33 1.48 -10.16 11.13
N VAL A 34 1.04 -10.66 9.97
CA VAL A 34 1.83 -10.71 8.72
C VAL A 34 2.08 -9.30 8.18
N LEU A 35 1.04 -8.45 8.13
CA LEU A 35 1.15 -7.07 7.67
C LEU A 35 2.02 -6.23 8.61
N LEU A 36 1.89 -6.41 9.93
CA LEU A 36 2.76 -5.77 10.91
C LEU A 36 4.23 -6.17 10.73
N SER A 37 4.47 -7.46 10.46
CA SER A 37 5.82 -7.97 10.21
C SER A 37 6.42 -7.37 8.92
N ALA A 38 5.61 -7.22 7.87
CA ALA A 38 6.02 -6.55 6.64
C ALA A 38 6.35 -5.07 6.86
N GLN A 39 5.53 -4.37 7.64
CA GLN A 39 5.81 -2.99 8.02
C GLN A 39 7.13 -2.87 8.79
N ALA A 40 7.38 -3.75 9.75
CA ALA A 40 8.63 -3.81 10.49
C ALA A 40 9.84 -4.12 9.58
N ALA A 41 9.68 -4.98 8.56
CA ALA A 41 10.73 -5.24 7.58
C ALA A 41 11.08 -3.98 6.75
N ILE A 42 10.10 -3.15 6.42
CA ILE A 42 10.34 -1.85 5.77
C ILE A 42 11.03 -0.89 6.72
N ASP A 43 10.54 -0.79 7.95
CA ASP A 43 11.07 0.12 8.98
C ASP A 43 12.50 -0.24 9.39
N GLY A 44 12.87 -1.53 9.37
CA GLY A 44 14.23 -2.02 9.63
C GLY A 44 15.16 -2.08 8.41
N ALA A 45 14.66 -1.87 7.19
CA ALA A 45 15.48 -2.04 5.99
C ALA A 45 16.66 -1.05 5.91
N PRO A 46 17.87 -1.52 5.53
CA PRO A 46 19.01 -0.63 5.26
C PRO A 46 18.72 0.26 4.05
N GLY A 47 19.44 1.39 3.93
CA GLY A 47 19.15 2.41 2.91
C GLY A 47 19.17 1.87 1.47
N ALA A 48 20.09 0.97 1.13
CA ALA A 48 20.11 0.34 -0.19
C ALA A 48 18.88 -0.55 -0.46
N ARG A 49 18.40 -1.30 0.54
CA ARG A 49 17.18 -2.10 0.43
C ARG A 49 15.93 -1.23 0.36
N LEU A 50 15.89 -0.13 1.11
CA LEU A 50 14.82 0.87 1.03
C LEU A 50 14.75 1.50 -0.36
N ALA A 51 15.88 1.85 -0.97
CA ALA A 51 15.93 2.30 -2.37
C ALA A 51 15.35 1.23 -3.32
N GLY A 52 15.68 -0.04 -3.10
CA GLY A 52 15.07 -1.14 -3.86
C GLY A 52 13.54 -1.19 -3.71
N TYR A 53 13.01 -1.01 -2.49
CA TYR A 53 11.55 -0.95 -2.29
C TYR A 53 10.89 0.20 -3.04
N LEU A 54 11.50 1.39 -3.06
CA LEU A 54 10.98 2.51 -3.85
C LEU A 54 10.96 2.19 -5.34
N ASN A 55 12.01 1.56 -5.85
CA ASN A 55 12.09 1.11 -7.24
C ASN A 55 10.98 0.09 -7.58
N PHE A 56 10.74 -0.88 -6.68
CA PHE A 56 9.60 -1.80 -6.79
C PHE A 56 8.27 -1.04 -6.84
N CYS A 57 8.05 -0.11 -5.92
CA CYS A 57 6.80 0.64 -5.83
C CYS A 57 6.52 1.51 -7.07
N ILE A 58 7.53 2.19 -7.60
CA ILE A 58 7.43 2.99 -8.83
C ILE A 58 7.13 2.08 -10.03
N THR A 59 7.92 1.02 -10.22
CA THR A 59 7.80 0.12 -11.38
C THR A 59 6.46 -0.59 -11.44
N ASN A 60 5.81 -0.80 -10.29
CA ASN A 60 4.50 -1.45 -10.19
C ASN A 60 3.33 -0.44 -10.09
N ALA A 61 3.57 0.86 -10.32
CA ALA A 61 2.57 1.92 -10.20
C ALA A 61 1.84 1.93 -8.84
N LEU A 62 2.56 1.57 -7.77
CA LEU A 62 2.09 1.58 -6.38
C LEU A 62 2.49 2.85 -5.63
N ALA A 63 3.42 3.63 -6.19
CA ALA A 63 3.80 4.96 -5.73
C ALA A 63 3.92 5.93 -6.92
N ALA A 64 3.69 7.22 -6.68
CA ALA A 64 3.73 8.23 -7.73
C ALA A 64 5.17 8.49 -8.20
N HIS A 65 5.43 8.29 -9.50
CA HIS A 65 6.77 8.42 -10.07
C HIS A 65 7.42 9.77 -9.76
N GLU A 66 6.70 10.87 -9.94
CA GLU A 66 7.25 12.24 -9.80
C GLU A 66 7.71 12.57 -8.37
N THR A 67 7.00 12.06 -7.35
CA THR A 67 7.33 12.36 -5.95
C THR A 67 8.24 11.33 -5.33
N THR A 68 8.23 10.08 -5.82
CA THR A 68 9.05 9.00 -5.25
C THR A 68 10.43 8.88 -5.90
N THR A 69 10.58 9.23 -7.19
CA THR A 69 11.88 9.15 -7.88
C THR A 69 12.98 10.00 -7.25
N PRO A 70 12.73 11.27 -6.84
CA PRO A 70 13.76 12.06 -6.16
C PRO A 70 14.26 11.43 -4.85
N LEU A 71 13.38 10.75 -4.11
CA LEU A 71 13.72 10.03 -2.88
C LEU A 71 14.57 8.79 -3.19
N LEU A 72 14.21 8.05 -4.24
CA LEU A 72 14.99 6.92 -4.75
C LEU A 72 16.42 7.36 -5.12
N ASP A 73 16.55 8.41 -5.93
CA ASP A 73 17.84 8.92 -6.38
C ASP A 73 18.71 9.40 -5.20
N SER A 74 18.10 10.06 -4.22
CA SER A 74 18.78 10.47 -2.99
C SER A 74 19.35 9.27 -2.23
N LEU A 75 18.53 8.23 -2.01
CA LEU A 75 18.97 7.01 -1.34
C LEU A 75 20.06 6.28 -2.13
N ILE A 76 19.95 6.20 -3.46
CA ILE A 76 20.98 5.58 -4.32
C ILE A 76 22.33 6.28 -4.12
N ARG A 77 22.36 7.62 -4.20
CA ARG A 77 23.59 8.40 -4.02
C ARG A 77 24.18 8.23 -2.62
N LYS A 78 23.32 8.28 -1.58
CA LYS A 78 23.75 8.23 -0.18
C LYS A 78 24.29 6.85 0.23
N THR A 79 23.73 5.78 -0.32
CA THR A 79 23.99 4.41 0.15
C THR A 79 24.83 3.57 -0.82
N GLY A 80 25.11 4.08 -2.02
CA GLY A 80 25.76 3.28 -3.07
C GLY A 80 24.88 2.10 -3.48
N ALA A 81 23.56 2.25 -3.45
CA ALA A 81 22.61 1.19 -3.82
C ALA A 81 22.79 0.74 -5.28
N VAL A 82 23.30 1.62 -6.14
CA VAL A 82 23.76 1.29 -7.50
C VAL A 82 25.23 1.67 -7.59
N PRO A 83 26.15 0.72 -7.32
CA PRO A 83 27.58 0.98 -7.36
C PRO A 83 28.07 1.37 -8.76
N ARG A 84 29.01 2.33 -8.84
CA ARG A 84 29.59 2.80 -10.11
C ARG A 84 30.38 1.73 -10.87
N ASN A 85 30.88 0.71 -10.16
CA ASN A 85 31.63 -0.41 -10.73
C ASN A 85 30.72 -1.53 -11.26
N HIS A 86 29.40 -1.32 -11.30
CA HIS A 86 28.41 -2.29 -11.77
C HIS A 86 28.39 -3.63 -11.03
N SER A 87 29.03 -3.75 -9.86
CA SER A 87 29.11 -5.02 -9.11
C SER A 87 27.77 -5.49 -8.53
N GLY A 88 26.70 -4.73 -8.72
CA GLY A 88 25.40 -4.93 -8.08
C GLY A 88 25.46 -4.66 -6.58
N ASN A 89 24.31 -4.29 -6.00
CA ASN A 89 24.11 -4.26 -4.56
C ASN A 89 22.98 -5.23 -4.22
N VAL A 90 23.30 -6.24 -3.42
CA VAL A 90 22.38 -7.35 -3.12
C VAL A 90 21.16 -6.86 -2.33
N ASP A 91 21.32 -5.88 -1.44
CA ASP A 91 20.20 -5.29 -0.71
C ASP A 91 19.26 -4.52 -1.63
N TYR A 92 19.82 -3.73 -2.55
CA TYR A 92 19.04 -3.04 -3.57
C TYR A 92 18.29 -4.02 -4.48
N ALA A 93 18.94 -5.12 -4.86
CA ALA A 93 18.32 -6.18 -5.67
C ALA A 93 17.16 -6.86 -4.93
N TYR A 94 17.33 -7.23 -3.65
CA TYR A 94 16.24 -7.79 -2.84
C TYR A 94 15.08 -6.82 -2.71
N GLY A 95 15.36 -5.54 -2.46
CA GLY A 95 14.33 -4.51 -2.39
C GLY A 95 13.57 -4.36 -3.70
N THR A 96 14.29 -4.30 -4.83
CA THR A 96 13.71 -4.18 -6.17
C THR A 96 12.87 -5.40 -6.53
N ALA A 97 13.28 -6.60 -6.09
CA ALA A 97 12.51 -7.82 -6.26
C ALA A 97 11.27 -7.90 -5.34
N GLY A 98 11.05 -6.88 -4.49
CA GLY A 98 9.93 -6.79 -3.57
C GLY A 98 10.05 -7.74 -2.38
N VAL A 99 11.26 -8.15 -1.98
CA VAL A 99 11.47 -9.10 -0.87
C VAL A 99 11.54 -8.37 0.47
N LEU A 100 10.57 -8.62 1.33
CA LEU A 100 10.42 -8.05 2.67
C LEU A 100 11.16 -8.91 3.71
N ARG A 101 12.49 -8.78 3.75
CA ARG A 101 13.32 -9.47 4.76
C ARG A 101 13.29 -8.72 6.10
N SER A 102 12.82 -9.39 7.15
CA SER A 102 13.19 -9.07 8.53
C SER A 102 14.32 -10.01 9.00
N GLU A 103 15.03 -9.62 10.05
CA GLU A 103 16.07 -10.45 10.70
C GLU A 103 15.49 -11.74 11.33
N THR A 104 14.17 -11.84 11.50
CA THR A 104 13.51 -12.84 12.35
C THR A 104 12.34 -13.58 11.69
N ALA A 105 12.02 -13.34 10.41
CA ALA A 105 10.80 -13.84 9.77
C ALA A 105 11.04 -14.66 8.49
N ASN A 106 10.04 -15.48 8.14
CA ASN A 106 9.88 -16.07 6.81
C ASN A 106 10.02 -14.99 5.72
N VAL A 107 10.61 -15.37 4.58
CA VAL A 107 10.77 -14.47 3.44
C VAL A 107 9.40 -14.11 2.88
N MET A 108 8.91 -12.90 3.20
CA MET A 108 7.70 -12.32 2.62
C MET A 108 8.05 -11.48 1.39
N ARG A 109 7.06 -11.23 0.55
CA ARG A 109 7.16 -10.33 -0.60
C ARG A 109 6.00 -9.36 -0.61
N PHE A 110 6.21 -8.18 -1.20
CA PHE A 110 5.10 -7.25 -1.46
C PHE A 110 3.95 -7.93 -2.20
N THR A 111 4.24 -8.84 -3.13
CA THR A 111 3.25 -9.56 -3.94
C THR A 111 2.38 -10.55 -3.15
N ASP A 112 2.73 -10.86 -1.91
CA ASP A 112 1.94 -11.75 -1.05
C ASP A 112 0.73 -11.04 -0.42
N PHE A 113 0.70 -9.71 -0.49
CA PHE A 113 -0.37 -8.85 0.02
C PHE A 113 -1.35 -8.48 -1.09
N ASP A 114 -2.57 -8.08 -0.74
CA ASP A 114 -3.49 -7.54 -1.73
C ASP A 114 -3.05 -6.15 -2.23
N ILE A 115 -3.75 -5.59 -3.22
CA ILE A 115 -3.38 -4.30 -3.81
C ILE A 115 -3.48 -3.13 -2.80
N PRO A 116 -4.57 -2.99 -2.02
CA PRO A 116 -4.64 -2.00 -0.94
C PRO A 116 -3.49 -2.07 0.06
N GLU A 117 -3.17 -3.26 0.57
CA GLU A 117 -2.08 -3.48 1.53
C GLU A 117 -0.72 -3.16 0.90
N ARG A 118 -0.49 -3.58 -0.35
CA ARG A 118 0.71 -3.23 -1.13
C ARG A 118 0.92 -1.73 -1.24
N ARG A 119 -0.14 -0.97 -1.54
CA ARG A 119 -0.09 0.49 -1.58
C ARG A 119 0.27 1.06 -0.21
N GLY A 120 -0.35 0.57 0.85
CA GLY A 120 -0.03 1.00 2.22
C GLY A 120 1.43 0.73 2.63
N LEU A 121 2.01 -0.40 2.19
CA LEU A 121 3.42 -0.72 2.38
C LEU A 121 4.33 0.22 1.55
N CYS A 122 3.97 0.53 0.30
CA CYS A 122 4.70 1.49 -0.54
C CYS A 122 4.64 2.92 0.00
N ASP A 123 3.51 3.34 0.55
CA ASP A 123 3.38 4.63 1.22
C ASP A 123 4.28 4.70 2.46
N ARG A 124 4.38 3.60 3.23
CA ARG A 124 5.30 3.51 4.37
C ARG A 124 6.76 3.62 3.92
N ALA A 125 7.16 2.90 2.88
CA ALA A 125 8.51 2.98 2.32
C ALA A 125 8.84 4.41 1.87
N THR A 126 7.89 5.07 1.19
CA THR A 126 8.03 6.47 0.75
C THR A 126 8.18 7.43 1.93
N ARG A 127 7.35 7.30 2.98
CA ARG A 127 7.47 8.12 4.20
C ARG A 127 8.80 7.92 4.91
N LYS A 128 9.26 6.68 5.06
CA LYS A 128 10.57 6.37 5.64
C LYS A 128 11.70 7.00 4.83
N ALA A 129 11.65 6.90 3.50
CA ALA A 129 12.63 7.53 2.64
C ALA A 129 12.66 9.05 2.82
N GLY A 130 11.48 9.70 2.86
CA GLY A 130 11.37 11.14 3.13
C GLY A 130 11.94 11.56 4.49
N ALA A 131 11.83 10.72 5.53
CA ALA A 131 12.40 10.99 6.85
C ALA A 131 13.92 10.77 6.94
N THR A 132 14.54 10.13 5.93
CA THR A 132 15.98 9.82 5.90
C THR A 132 16.75 10.59 4.83
N SER A 133 16.02 11.41 4.05
CA SER A 133 16.53 12.24 2.95
C SER A 133 17.15 13.54 3.42
#